data_AF-X1QBC6-F1
#
_entry.id   AF-X1QBC6-F1
#
_cell.length_a   1.000
_cell.length_b   1.000
_cell.length_c   1.000
_cell.angle_alpha   90.00
_cell.angle_beta   90.00
_cell.angle_gamma   90.00
#
_symmetry.space_group_name_H-M   'P 1'
#
loop_
_entity.id
_entity.type
_entity.pdbx_description
1 polymer ?
#
loop_
_entity_poly.entity_id
_entity_poly.type
_entity_poly.pdbx_seq_one_letter_code
_entity_poly.pdbx_strand_id
1 'polypeptide(L)' 'MIKVSIFFVETHTHLDLIKRNAQEVVKDAAEKKVTKMVTIGIDLESSKIALEFASLFEGVYAAVGFHPHE' A
#
# COMPACT_ATOMS: atom_id res chain seq x y z
N MET A 1 -22.09 -24.77 8.15
CA MET A 1 -21.05 -24.02 8.90
C MET A 1 -20.52 -22.93 7.97
N ILE A 2 -20.88 -21.66 8.22
CA ILE A 2 -20.46 -20.54 7.36
C ILE A 2 -19.00 -20.22 7.71
N LYS A 3 -18.09 -20.31 6.74
CA LYS A 3 -16.72 -19.82 6.90
C LYS A 3 -16.74 -18.29 6.76
N VAL A 4 -16.48 -17.59 7.86
CA VAL A 4 -16.17 -16.16 7.84
C VAL A 4 -14.66 -16.01 7.69
N SER A 5 -14.22 -15.40 6.59
CA SER A 5 -12.81 -15.02 6.40
C SER A 5 -12.62 -13.58 6.88
N ILE A 6 -11.66 -13.35 7.78
CA ILE A 6 -11.32 -12.03 8.30
C ILE A 6 -10.11 -11.52 7.52
N PHE A 7 -10.23 -10.32 6.95
CA PHE A 7 -9.14 -9.59 6.33
C PHE A 7 -9.15 -8.14 6.81
N PHE A 8 -8.02 -7.47 6.69
CA PHE A 8 -7.82 -6.07 7.01
C PHE A 8 -7.43 -5.28 5.76
N VAL A 9 -7.77 -3.99 5.78
CA VAL A 9 -7.37 -3.02 4.76
C VAL A 9 -6.55 -1.96 5.46
N GLU A 10 -5.30 -1.78 5.04
CA GLU A 10 -4.48 -0.64 5.43
C GLU A 10 -4.84 0.54 4.53
N THR A 11 -5.55 1.53 5.07
CA THR A 11 -6.10 2.62 4.26
C THR A 11 -5.10 3.72 3.96
N HIS A 12 -3.95 3.79 4.65
CA HIS A 12 -2.96 4.85 4.45
C HIS A 12 -1.56 4.38 4.87
N THR A 13 -0.71 4.09 3.89
CA THR A 13 0.71 3.80 4.15
C THR A 13 1.62 4.47 3.12
N HIS A 14 2.84 4.80 3.51
CA HIS A 14 3.85 5.35 2.60
C HIS A 14 4.90 4.26 2.34
N LEU A 15 4.64 3.34 1.40
CA LEU A 15 5.58 2.24 1.09
C LEU A 15 6.94 2.75 0.63
N ASP A 16 6.98 3.92 0.00
CA ASP A 16 8.16 4.66 -0.45
C ASP A 16 9.05 5.15 0.70
N LEU A 17 8.47 5.38 1.88
CA LEU A 17 9.18 5.88 3.07
C LEU A 17 9.59 4.77 4.05
N ILE A 18 9.14 3.52 3.83
CA ILE A 18 9.49 2.41 4.72
C ILE A 18 10.96 2.03 4.52
N LYS A 19 11.73 1.99 5.62
CA LYS A 19 13.14 1.57 5.64
C LYS A 19 13.31 0.03 5.54
N ARG A 20 12.53 -0.62 4.68
CA ARG A 20 12.53 -2.05 4.41
C ARG A 20 12.20 -2.25 2.93
N ASN A 21 12.53 -3.42 2.39
CA ASN A 21 12.09 -3.75 1.04
C ASN A 21 10.56 -3.80 0.96
N ALA A 22 9.95 -3.06 0.02
CA ALA A 22 8.50 -2.97 -0.10
C ALA A 22 7.82 -4.34 -0.38
N GLN A 23 8.46 -5.21 -1.17
CA GLN A 23 7.94 -6.54 -1.46
C GLN A 23 7.87 -7.41 -0.19
N GLU A 24 8.90 -7.34 0.65
CA GLU A 24 8.89 -8.03 1.96
C GLU A 24 7.79 -7.49 2.87
N VAL A 25 7.60 -6.16 2.90
CA VAL A 25 6.55 -5.52 3.69
C VAL A 25 5.16 -5.97 3.26
N VAL A 26 4.88 -5.96 1.95
CA VAL A 26 3.58 -6.37 1.41
C VAL A 26 3.33 -7.86 1.69
N LYS A 27 4.35 -8.71 1.51
CA LYS A 27 4.26 -10.15 1.83
C LYS A 27 3.96 -10.38 3.31
N ASP A 28 4.72 -9.74 4.21
CA ASP A 28 4.53 -9.86 5.66
C ASP A 28 3.16 -9.34 6.12
N ALA A 29 2.61 -8.33 5.45
CA ALA A 29 1.28 -7.79 5.71
C ALA A 29 0.20 -8.79 5.31
N ALA A 30 0.32 -9.41 4.14
CA ALA A 30 -0.59 -10.45 3.68
C ALA A 30 -0.61 -11.68 4.62
N GLU A 31 0.56 -12.12 5.11
CA GLU A 31 0.67 -13.19 6.12
C GLU A 31 -0.07 -12.85 7.43
N LYS A 32 -0.22 -11.56 7.75
CA LYS A 32 -0.99 -11.05 8.89
C LYS A 32 -2.43 -10.66 8.55
N LYS A 33 -2.93 -11.07 7.37
CA LYS A 33 -4.30 -10.82 6.85
C LYS A 33 -4.58 -9.37 6.47
N VAL A 34 -3.57 -8.52 6.35
CA VAL A 34 -3.69 -7.22 5.68
C VAL A 34 -3.50 -7.46 4.19
N THR A 35 -4.60 -7.76 3.50
CA THR A 35 -4.57 -8.21 2.09
C THR A 35 -4.82 -7.10 1.09
N LYS A 36 -5.18 -5.91 1.59
CA LYS A 36 -5.34 -4.71 0.77
C LYS A 36 -4.65 -3.54 1.45
N MET A 37 -3.99 -2.69 0.68
CA MET A 37 -3.44 -1.45 1.20
C MET A 37 -3.46 -0.31 0.19
N VAL A 38 -3.56 0.92 0.67
CA VAL A 38 -3.42 2.13 -0.16
C VAL A 38 -2.08 2.79 0.15
N THR A 39 -1.17 2.81 -0.83
CA THR A 39 0.08 3.56 -0.76
C THR A 39 -0.12 4.99 -1.26
N ILE A 40 0.49 5.97 -0.58
CA ILE A 40 0.13 7.38 -0.73
C ILE A 40 1.22 8.17 -1.46
N GLY A 41 0.86 8.74 -2.61
CA GLY A 41 1.60 9.83 -3.25
C GLY A 41 1.19 11.18 -2.67
N ILE A 42 2.18 12.01 -2.33
CA ILE A 42 2.01 13.36 -1.77
C ILE A 42 2.40 14.47 -2.75
N ASP A 43 3.10 14.14 -3.83
CA ASP A 43 3.48 15.04 -4.92
C ASP A 43 3.50 14.24 -6.24
N LEU A 44 3.97 14.86 -7.34
CA LEU A 44 4.06 14.18 -8.62
C LEU A 44 5.00 12.96 -8.59
N GLU A 45 6.15 13.08 -7.92
CA GLU A 45 7.18 12.03 -7.94
C GLU A 45 6.79 10.83 -7.07
N SER A 46 6.36 11.06 -5.83
CA SER A 46 5.83 10.01 -4.95
C SER A 46 4.54 9.39 -5.51
N SER A 47 3.71 10.14 -6.24
CA SER A 47 2.55 9.57 -6.93
C SER A 47 2.92 8.58 -8.03
N LYS A 48 4.00 8.84 -8.78
CA LYS A 48 4.51 7.85 -9.77
C LYS A 48 5.02 6.60 -9.08
N ILE A 49 5.76 6.74 -7.98
CA ILE A 49 6.25 5.61 -7.17
C ILE A 49 5.06 4.81 -6.59
N ALA A 50 4.02 5.49 -6.09
CA ALA A 50 2.81 4.84 -5.59
C ALA A 50 2.12 4.01 -6.69
N LEU A 51 2.03 4.53 -7.92
CA LEU A 51 1.51 3.80 -9.09
C LEU A 51 2.38 2.60 -9.46
N GLU A 52 3.71 2.73 -9.40
CA GLU A 52 4.62 1.61 -9.62
C GLU A 52 4.37 0.48 -8.61
N PHE A 53 4.26 0.79 -7.32
CA PHE A 53 3.94 -0.22 -6.31
C PHE A 53 2.57 -0.88 -6.53
N ALA A 54 1.54 -0.10 -6.86
CA ALA A 54 0.23 -0.65 -7.19
C ALA A 54 0.25 -1.55 -8.44
N SER A 55 1.17 -1.30 -9.38
CA SER A 55 1.35 -2.15 -10.56
C SER A 55 2.13 -3.45 -10.26
N LEU A 56 3.04 -3.40 -9.29
CA LEU A 56 3.94 -4.52 -8.96
C LEU A 56 3.34 -5.50 -7.95
N PHE A 57 2.46 -5.03 -7.07
CA PHE A 57 2.00 -5.80 -5.91
C PHE A 57 0.48 -5.98 -5.89
N GLU A 58 0.03 -7.23 -5.97
CA GLU A 58 -1.40 -7.55 -5.85
C GLU A 58 -1.96 -7.08 -4.50
N GLY A 59 -3.13 -6.43 -4.53
CA GLY A 59 -3.77 -5.88 -3.33
C GLY A 59 -3.23 -4.51 -2.89
N VAL A 60 -2.22 -3.96 -3.57
CA VAL A 60 -1.77 -2.58 -3.36
C VAL A 60 -2.51 -1.64 -4.33
N TYR A 61 -3.01 -0.53 -3.80
CA TYR A 61 -3.68 0.53 -4.53
C TYR A 61 -2.92 1.85 -4.30
N ALA A 62 -3.01 2.79 -5.22
CA ALA A 62 -2.34 4.09 -5.10
C ALA A 62 -3.34 5.23 -4.85
N ALA A 63 -3.04 6.10 -3.90
CA ALA A 63 -3.58 7.45 -3.87
C ALA A 63 -2.60 8.40 -4.58
N VAL A 64 -3.13 9.29 -5.41
CA VAL A 64 -2.36 10.26 -6.21
C VAL A 64 -2.89 11.66 -5.90
N GLY A 65 -2.00 12.60 -5.62
CA GLY A 65 -2.38 13.97 -5.28
C GLY A 65 -1.21 14.82 -4.81
N PHE A 66 -1.54 16.03 -4.35
CA PHE A 66 -0.60 16.94 -3.69
C PHE A 66 -1.02 17.12 -2.23
N HIS A 67 -0.11 16.84 -1.30
CA HIS A 67 -0.31 17.09 0.12
C HIS A 67 -0.23 18.59 0.40
N PRO A 68 -0.97 19.17 1.36
CA PRO A 68 -0.97 20.61 1.64
C PRO A 68 0.38 21.26 2.01
N HIS A 69 1.44 20.47 2.17
CA HIS A 69 2.78 20.94 2.53
C HIS A 69 3.78 20.84 1.38
N GLU A 70 3.36 20.32 0.23
CA GLU A 70 4.11 20.33 -1.02
C GLU A 70 3.88 21.61 -1.82
#